data_AF-R6EBY6-F1
#
_entry.id   AF-R6EBY6-F1
#
_cell.length_a   1.000
_cell.length_b   1.000
_cell.length_c   1.000
_cell.angle_alpha   90.00
_cell.angle_beta   90.00
_cell.angle_gamma   90.00
#
_symmetry.space_group_name_H-M   'P 1'
#
loop_
_entity.id
_entity.type
_entity.pdbx_description
1 polymer ?
#
loop_
_entity_poly.entity_id
_entity_poly.type
_entity_poly.pdbx_seq_one_letter_code
_entity_poly.pdbx_strand_id
1 'polypeptide(L)'
;MTTKRTFQSLVAIFSLALILVSCGLVKSSAPRPTDTVGTNPDELKAKLVEIMENAGGTLETAEFASITSSCSYSGKMSYSVYLEIVKPQNKNKLAEATWYSSESSPNDFSVTDIVLSDSKNNVIKEYDQFKDILFTYADIEHYITHSPVCFKEALEASGYGTDGYIERIDISREQHNNNKLRANIKVTNKSSRTLNKYYQIQEDGMHIIKK
;
A
#
# COMPACT_ATOMS: atom_id res chain seq x y z
N MET A 1 -19.60 11.35 6.98
CA MET A 1 -19.29 12.50 6.09
C MET A 1 -18.46 11.96 4.93
N THR A 2 -18.95 12.11 3.71
CA THR A 2 -18.47 11.39 2.52
C THR A 2 -17.33 12.16 1.84
N THR A 3 -16.16 11.56 1.70
CA THR A 3 -15.03 12.15 0.95
C THR A 3 -15.20 11.84 -0.54
N LYS A 4 -15.16 12.87 -1.40
CA LYS A 4 -15.22 12.75 -2.86
C LYS A 4 -13.80 12.79 -3.44
N ARG A 5 -13.45 11.87 -4.34
CA ARG A 5 -12.20 11.89 -5.13
C ARG A 5 -12.53 12.00 -6.63
N THR A 6 -11.79 12.84 -7.36
CA THR A 6 -11.86 12.98 -8.82
C THR A 6 -10.77 12.16 -9.51
N PHE A 7 -11.13 11.34 -10.49
CA PHE A 7 -10.19 10.68 -11.40
C PHE A 7 -9.68 11.67 -12.45
N GLN A 8 -8.70 12.49 -12.11
CA GLN A 8 -7.80 13.06 -13.11
C GLN A 8 -6.43 13.19 -12.44
N SER A 9 -5.48 12.35 -12.87
CA SER A 9 -4.03 12.45 -12.65
C SER A 9 -3.59 13.20 -11.40
N LEU A 10 -3.12 12.50 -10.35
CA LEU A 10 -2.05 13.00 -9.48
C LEU A 10 -1.66 11.94 -8.44
N VAL A 11 -0.36 11.91 -8.14
CA VAL A 11 0.21 11.60 -6.82
C VAL A 11 -0.88 11.72 -5.74
N ALA A 12 -1.21 10.60 -5.09
CA ALA A 12 -2.18 10.58 -4.01
C ALA A 12 -1.68 11.48 -2.86
N ILE A 13 -2.03 12.77 -2.89
CA ILE A 13 -1.87 13.68 -1.76
C ILE A 13 -3.13 13.51 -0.91
N PHE A 14 -2.99 12.65 0.10
CA PHE A 14 -4.05 12.32 1.04
C PHE A 14 -4.46 13.55 1.86
N SER A 15 -5.70 14.01 1.67
CA SER A 15 -6.38 14.87 2.64
C SER A 15 -7.23 13.97 3.54
N LEU A 16 -6.66 13.59 4.69
CA LEU A 16 -7.27 12.72 5.70
C LEU A 16 -8.45 13.45 6.37
N ALA A 17 -9.67 12.93 6.23
CA ALA A 17 -10.78 13.26 7.13
C ALA A 17 -11.18 11.97 7.84
N LEU A 18 -10.59 11.74 9.02
CA LEU A 18 -10.85 10.60 9.89
C LEU A 18 -12.31 10.58 10.33
N ILE A 19 -13.05 9.55 9.93
CA ILE A 19 -14.25 9.13 10.65
C ILE A 19 -13.94 7.73 11.18
N LEU A 20 -13.52 7.69 12.44
CA LEU A 20 -13.26 6.46 13.17
C LEU A 20 -14.60 5.78 13.44
N VAL A 21 -14.98 4.80 12.61
CA VAL A 21 -15.84 3.71 13.07
C VAL A 21 -14.89 2.60 13.50
N SER A 22 -14.37 2.69 14.72
CA SER A 22 -13.62 1.58 15.31
C SER A 22 -14.60 0.47 15.68
N CYS A 23 -14.85 -0.46 14.77
CA CYS A 23 -15.22 -1.79 15.21
C CYS A 23 -13.99 -2.33 15.94
N GLY A 24 -14.08 -2.39 17.28
CA GLY A 24 -12.99 -2.83 18.14
C GLY A 24 -12.60 -4.27 17.80
N LEU A 25 -11.60 -4.41 16.94
CA LEU A 25 -10.93 -5.67 16.65
C LEU A 25 -9.70 -5.78 17.56
N VAL A 26 -9.46 -6.99 18.03
CA VAL A 26 -8.54 -7.35 19.10
C VAL A 26 -7.14 -6.81 18.81
N LYS A 27 -6.56 -6.05 19.76
CA LYS A 27 -5.15 -5.66 19.71
C LYS A 27 -4.29 -6.92 19.67
N SER A 28 -3.63 -7.17 18.54
CA SER A 28 -2.69 -8.29 18.39
C SER A 28 -1.53 -8.10 19.38
N SER A 29 -1.20 -9.16 20.14
CA SER A 29 -0.05 -9.22 21.06
C SER A 29 1.27 -9.54 20.35
N ALA A 30 1.27 -9.60 19.02
CA ALA A 30 2.46 -9.88 18.24
C ALA A 30 3.57 -8.84 18.49
N PRO A 31 4.84 -9.27 18.56
CA PRO A 31 5.98 -8.37 18.68
C PRO A 31 6.00 -7.36 17.52
N ARG A 32 6.48 -6.14 17.80
CA ARG A 32 6.61 -5.12 16.75
C ARG A 32 7.56 -5.59 15.65
N PRO A 33 7.26 -5.25 14.39
CA PRO A 33 8.26 -5.30 13.34
C PRO A 33 9.49 -4.49 13.73
N THR A 34 10.66 -5.10 13.58
CA THR A 34 11.95 -4.42 13.74
C THR A 34 12.34 -3.65 12.48
N ASP A 35 11.70 -3.96 11.35
CA ASP A 35 11.93 -3.38 10.04
C ASP A 35 10.62 -2.95 9.38
N THR A 36 10.72 -2.37 8.19
CA THR A 36 9.54 -2.00 7.40
C THR A 36 8.82 -3.26 6.95
N VAL A 37 7.58 -3.46 7.38
CA VAL A 37 6.69 -4.49 6.83
C VAL A 37 6.72 -4.37 5.31
N GLY A 38 7.02 -5.44 4.58
CA GLY A 38 7.31 -5.33 3.15
C GLY A 38 8.76 -5.57 2.77
N THR A 39 9.71 -5.39 3.69
CA THR A 39 11.13 -5.71 3.44
C THR A 39 11.43 -7.20 3.50
N ASN A 40 10.61 -7.95 4.24
CA ASN A 40 10.53 -9.39 4.19
C ASN A 40 9.24 -9.82 3.43
N PRO A 41 9.35 -10.66 2.38
CA PRO A 41 8.20 -11.14 1.61
C PRO A 41 7.15 -11.87 2.45
N ASP A 42 7.58 -12.74 3.35
CA ASP A 42 6.69 -13.56 4.18
C ASP A 42 5.95 -12.70 5.20
N GLU A 43 6.63 -11.69 5.75
CA GLU A 43 6.01 -10.73 6.67
C GLU A 43 4.93 -9.91 5.98
N LEU A 44 5.19 -9.43 4.76
CA LEU A 44 4.18 -8.69 4.00
C LEU A 44 3.00 -9.58 3.65
N LYS A 45 3.25 -10.80 3.15
CA LYS A 45 2.19 -11.75 2.81
C LYS A 45 1.32 -12.04 4.04
N ALA A 46 1.93 -12.35 5.18
CA ALA A 46 1.19 -12.59 6.43
C ALA A 46 0.38 -11.37 6.85
N LYS A 47 0.93 -10.15 6.68
CA LYS A 47 0.19 -8.92 6.99
C LYS A 47 -1.00 -8.69 6.06
N LEU A 48 -0.85 -8.98 4.77
CA LEU A 48 -1.95 -8.89 3.80
C LEU A 48 -3.08 -9.87 4.17
N VAL A 49 -2.74 -11.11 4.58
CA VAL A 49 -3.71 -12.08 5.09
C VAL A 49 -4.47 -11.51 6.30
N GLU A 50 -3.76 -11.02 7.31
CA GLU A 50 -4.37 -10.47 8.53
C GLU A 50 -5.30 -9.28 8.23
N ILE A 51 -4.89 -8.37 7.35
CA ILE A 51 -5.73 -7.21 6.98
C ILE A 51 -6.99 -7.67 6.23
N MET A 52 -6.87 -8.63 5.31
CA MET A 52 -8.01 -9.16 4.57
C MET A 52 -9.00 -9.89 5.47
N GLU A 53 -8.53 -10.67 6.45
CA GLU A 53 -9.37 -11.31 7.47
C GLU A 53 -10.15 -10.27 8.27
N ASN A 54 -9.48 -9.18 8.71
CA ASN A 54 -10.13 -8.07 9.42
C ASN A 54 -11.14 -7.31 8.53
N ALA A 55 -10.93 -7.27 7.22
CA ALA A 55 -11.89 -6.73 6.25
C ALA A 55 -13.05 -7.69 5.92
N GLY A 56 -13.03 -8.91 6.47
CA GLY A 56 -14.05 -9.93 6.25
C GLY A 56 -13.94 -10.64 4.89
N GLY A 57 -12.72 -10.77 4.36
CA GLY A 57 -12.39 -11.50 3.13
C GLY A 57 -11.16 -12.39 3.30
N THR A 58 -10.59 -12.87 2.19
CA THR A 58 -9.35 -13.65 2.19
C THR A 58 -8.39 -13.12 1.13
N LEU A 59 -7.10 -13.41 1.28
CA LEU A 59 -6.08 -12.95 0.32
C LEU A 59 -6.27 -13.56 -1.08
N GLU A 60 -6.76 -14.79 -1.15
CA GLU A 60 -6.94 -15.56 -2.40
C GLU A 60 -8.06 -14.98 -3.28
N THR A 61 -9.04 -14.33 -2.67
CA THR A 61 -10.22 -13.76 -3.34
C THR A 61 -10.20 -12.24 -3.39
N ALA A 62 -9.18 -11.62 -2.79
CA ALA A 62 -9.03 -10.19 -2.74
C ALA A 62 -8.72 -9.60 -4.11
N GLU A 63 -9.43 -8.53 -4.44
CA GLU A 63 -9.12 -7.65 -5.55
C GLU A 63 -8.68 -6.29 -5.00
N PHE A 64 -7.48 -5.87 -5.38
CA PHE A 64 -6.81 -4.66 -4.92
C PHE A 64 -6.83 -3.61 -6.02
N ALA A 65 -7.13 -2.37 -5.66
CA ALA A 65 -6.83 -1.19 -6.47
C ALA A 65 -5.43 -0.64 -6.16
N SER A 66 -4.98 -0.78 -4.91
CA SER A 66 -3.62 -0.42 -4.50
C SER A 66 -3.18 -1.16 -3.23
N ILE A 67 -1.87 -1.36 -3.12
CA ILE A 67 -1.19 -1.79 -1.90
C ILE A 67 -0.06 -0.80 -1.63
N THR A 68 -0.07 -0.18 -0.46
CA THR A 68 1.03 0.65 0.02
C THR A 68 1.52 0.12 1.35
N SER A 69 2.79 -0.27 1.43
CA SER A 69 3.46 -0.53 2.71
C SER A 69 4.49 0.55 2.99
N SER A 70 4.53 1.05 4.22
CA SER A 70 5.45 2.13 4.58
C SER A 70 5.93 2.12 6.02
N CYS A 71 7.05 2.79 6.25
CA CYS A 71 7.51 3.18 7.58
C CYS A 71 7.78 4.70 7.64
N SER A 72 7.81 5.25 8.85
CA SER A 72 7.99 6.69 9.07
C SER A 72 8.83 6.94 10.32
N TYR A 73 9.92 7.71 10.19
CA TYR A 73 10.82 8.06 11.31
C TYR A 73 10.63 9.49 11.82
N SER A 74 9.85 9.67 12.88
CA SER A 74 9.58 11.00 13.48
C SER A 74 10.01 10.98 14.95
N GLY A 75 11.28 10.65 15.21
CA GLY A 75 11.82 10.39 16.54
C GLY A 75 11.48 8.98 17.09
N LYS A 76 10.40 8.38 16.60
CA LYS A 76 10.01 6.97 16.79
C LYS A 76 9.58 6.38 15.45
N MET A 77 9.73 5.07 15.29
CA MET A 77 9.28 4.36 14.10
C MET A 77 7.79 4.07 14.18
N SER A 78 7.08 4.30 13.08
CA SER A 78 5.75 3.74 12.84
C SER A 78 5.72 3.02 11.51
N TYR A 79 4.83 2.04 11.41
CA TYR A 79 4.63 1.18 10.25
C TYR A 79 3.17 1.23 9.84
N SER A 80 2.92 1.11 8.54
CA SER A 80 1.57 1.00 8.03
C SER A 80 1.51 0.22 6.74
N VAL A 81 0.37 -0.45 6.56
CA VAL A 81 -0.05 -1.07 5.31
C VAL A 81 -1.44 -0.54 5.00
N TYR A 82 -1.59 0.06 3.83
CA TYR A 82 -2.85 0.57 3.30
C TYR A 82 -3.22 -0.25 2.07
N LEU A 83 -4.42 -0.81 2.10
CA LEU A 83 -4.98 -1.56 0.97
C LEU A 83 -6.25 -0.85 0.52
N GLU A 84 -6.34 -0.51 -0.77
CA GLU A 84 -7.61 -0.17 -1.38
C GLU A 84 -8.16 -1.45 -2.01
N ILE A 85 -9.25 -1.99 -1.47
CA ILE A 85 -9.78 -3.31 -1.82
C ILE A 85 -11.22 -3.22 -2.29
N VAL A 86 -11.63 -4.14 -3.17
CA VAL A 86 -13.05 -4.44 -3.36
C VAL A 86 -13.61 -4.96 -2.05
N LYS A 87 -14.75 -4.40 -1.61
CA LYS A 87 -15.38 -4.87 -0.37
C LYS A 87 -15.82 -6.33 -0.54
N PRO A 88 -15.39 -7.25 0.34
CA PRO A 88 -15.77 -8.66 0.23
C PRO A 88 -17.30 -8.87 0.23
N GLN A 89 -18.03 -8.02 0.94
CA GLN A 89 -19.49 -8.11 1.07
C GLN A 89 -20.26 -7.32 -0.02
N ASN A 90 -19.57 -6.53 -0.84
CA ASN A 90 -20.20 -5.74 -1.90
C ASN A 90 -19.19 -5.38 -3.01
N LYS A 91 -19.19 -6.16 -4.09
CA LYS A 91 -18.29 -5.97 -5.23
C LYS A 91 -18.37 -4.60 -5.91
N ASN A 92 -19.46 -3.85 -5.73
CA ASN A 92 -19.64 -2.52 -6.32
C ASN A 92 -19.01 -1.40 -5.48
N LYS A 93 -18.40 -1.73 -4.34
CA LYS A 93 -17.78 -0.77 -3.43
C LYS A 93 -16.32 -1.10 -3.20
N LEU A 94 -15.52 -0.06 -2.99
CA LEU A 94 -14.18 -0.18 -2.45
C LEU A 94 -14.15 0.19 -0.97
N ALA A 95 -13.14 -0.32 -0.26
CA ALA A 95 -12.79 0.10 1.08
C ALA A 95 -11.27 0.29 1.20
N GLU A 96 -10.88 1.16 2.11
CA GLU A 96 -9.50 1.29 2.58
C GLU A 96 -9.37 0.43 3.82
N ALA A 97 -8.63 -0.66 3.72
CA ALA A 97 -8.26 -1.50 4.85
C ALA A 97 -6.84 -1.13 5.28
N THR A 98 -6.71 -0.63 6.50
CA THR A 98 -5.46 -0.09 7.03
C THR A 98 -5.02 -0.88 8.24
N TRP A 99 -3.74 -1.22 8.25
CA TRP A 99 -3.03 -1.57 9.47
C TRP A 99 -2.01 -0.47 9.79
N TYR A 100 -1.92 -0.10 11.06
CA TYR A 100 -0.95 0.85 11.56
C TYR A 100 -0.35 0.32 12.86
N SER A 101 0.95 0.54 13.06
CA SER A 101 1.61 0.19 14.32
C SER A 101 2.64 1.23 14.72
N SER A 102 2.53 1.71 15.94
CA SER A 102 3.48 2.62 16.58
C SER A 102 3.65 2.28 18.05
N GLU A 103 4.53 3.02 18.73
CA GLU A 103 4.67 2.98 20.20
C GLU A 103 3.37 3.15 20.97
N SER A 104 2.57 4.13 20.60
CA SER A 104 1.33 4.49 21.29
C SER A 104 0.11 3.71 20.81
N SER A 105 0.12 3.20 19.58
CA SER A 105 -0.97 2.42 19.01
C SER A 105 -0.41 1.16 18.34
N PRO A 106 -0.11 0.11 19.11
CA PRO A 106 0.36 -1.15 18.55
C PRO A 106 -0.79 -1.87 17.84
N ASN A 107 -0.55 -2.28 16.60
CA ASN A 107 -1.43 -3.15 15.81
C ASN A 107 -2.88 -2.64 15.74
N ASP A 108 -3.04 -1.40 15.28
CA ASP A 108 -4.32 -0.76 15.03
C ASP A 108 -4.83 -1.10 13.63
N PHE A 109 -6.11 -1.45 13.54
CA PHE A 109 -6.76 -1.87 12.30
C PHE A 109 -8.00 -1.02 12.06
N SER A 110 -8.21 -0.63 10.80
CA SER A 110 -9.44 0.07 10.41
C SER A 110 -9.84 -0.29 8.98
N VAL A 111 -11.14 -0.26 8.73
CA VAL A 111 -11.73 -0.47 7.40
C VAL A 111 -12.73 0.65 7.15
N THR A 112 -12.52 1.42 6.09
CA THR A 112 -13.33 2.60 5.76
C THR A 112 -13.83 2.54 4.32
N ASP A 113 -15.11 2.82 4.08
CA ASP A 113 -15.67 2.87 2.72
C ASP A 113 -15.02 3.98 1.87
N ILE A 114 -14.65 3.65 0.63
CA ILE A 114 -14.14 4.61 -0.36
C ILE A 114 -15.24 4.93 -1.37
N VAL A 115 -15.38 6.21 -1.71
CA VAL A 115 -16.19 6.66 -2.85
C VAL A 115 -15.28 7.04 -4.01
N LEU A 116 -15.43 6.33 -5.12
CA LEU A 116 -14.76 6.63 -6.38
C LEU A 116 -15.58 7.62 -7.20
N SER A 117 -14.92 8.56 -7.87
CA SER A 117 -15.58 9.42 -8.86
C SER A 117 -14.67 9.65 -10.07
N ASP A 118 -15.28 9.86 -11.24
CA ASP A 118 -14.56 10.15 -12.49
C ASP A 118 -13.88 11.55 -12.47
N SER A 119 -13.22 11.93 -13.57
CA SER A 119 -12.61 13.27 -13.76
C SER A 119 -13.61 14.43 -13.64
N LYS A 120 -14.90 14.14 -13.86
CA LYS A 120 -16.00 15.09 -13.84
C LYS A 120 -16.77 15.05 -12.51
N ASN A 121 -16.22 14.40 -11.47
CA ASN A 121 -16.87 14.20 -10.17
C ASN A 121 -18.13 13.30 -10.20
N ASN A 122 -18.38 12.53 -11.26
CA ASN A 122 -19.47 11.57 -11.27
C ASN A 122 -19.08 10.35 -10.43
N VAL A 123 -19.89 10.05 -9.43
CA VAL A 123 -19.66 8.89 -8.56
C VAL A 123 -19.72 7.61 -9.39
N ILE A 124 -18.66 6.81 -9.29
CA ILE A 124 -18.58 5.47 -9.84
C ILE A 124 -19.31 4.53 -8.88
N LYS A 125 -20.26 3.74 -9.40
CA LYS A 125 -21.21 2.97 -8.58
C LYS A 125 -21.20 1.48 -8.87
N GLU A 126 -20.68 1.08 -10.03
CA GLU A 126 -20.71 -0.30 -10.49
C GLU A 126 -19.30 -0.84 -10.69
N TYR A 127 -19.10 -2.12 -10.35
CA TYR A 127 -17.83 -2.82 -10.49
C TYR A 127 -17.22 -2.70 -11.89
N ASP A 128 -18.04 -2.83 -12.94
CA ASP A 128 -17.59 -2.77 -14.33
C ASP A 128 -16.92 -1.44 -14.71
N GLN A 129 -17.16 -0.38 -13.95
CA GLN A 129 -16.58 0.94 -14.19
C GLN A 129 -15.17 1.11 -13.60
N PHE A 130 -14.75 0.23 -12.70
CA PHE A 130 -13.43 0.29 -12.04
C PHE A 130 -12.65 -1.03 -12.05
N LYS A 131 -13.22 -2.13 -12.53
CA LYS A 131 -12.54 -3.43 -12.53
C LYS A 131 -11.18 -3.44 -13.25
N ASP A 132 -10.98 -2.56 -14.23
CA ASP A 132 -9.74 -2.50 -15.02
C ASP A 132 -8.54 -1.97 -14.23
N ILE A 133 -8.77 -1.32 -13.08
CA ILE A 133 -7.68 -0.89 -12.18
C ILE A 133 -7.36 -1.92 -11.11
N LEU A 134 -8.09 -3.03 -11.07
CA LEU A 134 -7.94 -4.06 -10.05
C LEU A 134 -6.87 -5.08 -10.42
N PHE A 135 -6.27 -5.68 -9.39
CA PHE A 135 -5.35 -6.81 -9.49
C PHE A 135 -5.53 -7.73 -8.28
N THR A 136 -5.04 -8.95 -8.39
CA THR A 136 -5.08 -9.98 -7.34
C THR A 136 -3.70 -10.16 -6.70
N TYR A 137 -3.62 -10.92 -5.62
CA TYR A 137 -2.31 -11.28 -5.05
C TYR A 137 -1.43 -12.05 -6.05
N ALA A 138 -2.02 -12.94 -6.86
CA ALA A 138 -1.28 -13.69 -7.87
C ALA A 138 -0.61 -12.77 -8.91
N ASP A 139 -1.27 -11.66 -9.27
CA ASP A 139 -0.70 -10.67 -10.19
C ASP A 139 0.54 -9.95 -9.64
N ILE A 140 0.73 -9.93 -8.32
CA ILE A 140 1.81 -9.18 -7.66
C ILE A 140 2.78 -10.05 -6.87
N GLU A 141 2.56 -11.36 -6.80
CA GLU A 141 3.37 -12.26 -5.98
C GLU A 141 4.86 -12.13 -6.32
N HIS A 142 5.18 -12.04 -7.61
CA HIS A 142 6.56 -11.85 -8.08
C HIS A 142 7.21 -10.55 -7.56
N TYR A 143 6.46 -9.44 -7.44
CA TYR A 143 6.97 -8.20 -6.86
C TYR A 143 7.27 -8.33 -5.37
N ILE A 144 6.49 -9.13 -4.65
CA ILE A 144 6.67 -9.36 -3.21
C ILE A 144 7.82 -10.34 -2.97
N THR A 145 7.85 -11.48 -3.67
CA THR A 145 8.87 -12.52 -3.50
C THR A 145 10.28 -12.02 -3.77
N HIS A 146 10.46 -11.20 -4.81
CA HIS A 146 11.77 -10.67 -5.22
C HIS A 146 12.09 -9.29 -4.64
N SER A 147 11.21 -8.77 -3.78
CA SER A 147 11.33 -7.44 -3.19
C SER A 147 12.68 -7.18 -2.48
N PRO A 148 13.31 -8.15 -1.78
CA PRO A 148 14.60 -7.91 -1.10
C PRO A 148 15.74 -7.57 -2.07
N VAL A 149 15.75 -8.17 -3.26
CA VAL A 149 16.73 -7.86 -4.31
C VAL A 149 16.53 -6.43 -4.78
N CYS A 150 15.28 -6.07 -5.10
CA CYS A 150 14.94 -4.72 -5.55
C CYS A 150 15.24 -3.65 -4.50
N PHE A 151 15.04 -3.93 -3.20
CA PHE A 151 15.38 -3.00 -2.13
C PHE A 151 16.88 -2.76 -2.02
N LYS A 152 17.67 -3.83 -2.11
CA LYS A 152 19.12 -3.73 -2.11
C LYS A 152 19.59 -2.87 -3.29
N GLU A 153 19.10 -3.15 -4.49
CA GLU A 153 19.43 -2.37 -5.68
C GLU A 153 19.00 -0.90 -5.55
N ALA A 154 17.83 -0.64 -4.99
CA ALA A 154 17.31 0.72 -4.79
C ALA A 154 18.16 1.51 -3.79
N LEU A 155 18.59 0.86 -2.69
CA LEU A 155 19.51 1.45 -1.71
C LEU A 155 20.88 1.74 -2.31
N GLU A 156 21.44 0.82 -3.10
CA GLU A 156 22.72 1.01 -3.80
C GLU A 156 22.62 2.14 -4.83
N ALA A 157 21.62 2.11 -5.71
CA ALA A 157 21.39 3.14 -6.72
C ALA A 157 21.11 4.51 -6.09
N SER A 158 20.58 4.55 -4.86
CA SER A 158 20.36 5.82 -4.16
C SER A 158 21.64 6.51 -3.74
N GLY A 159 22.74 5.77 -3.59
CA GLY A 159 23.98 6.28 -2.98
C GLY A 159 23.84 6.52 -1.47
N TYR A 160 22.72 6.13 -0.84
CA TYR A 160 22.55 6.26 0.61
C TYR A 160 23.15 5.07 1.38
N GLY A 161 23.22 3.88 0.77
CA GLY A 161 23.82 2.70 1.42
C GLY A 161 23.23 2.47 2.82
N THR A 162 24.10 2.41 3.84
CA THR A 162 23.70 2.23 5.25
C THR A 162 22.98 3.45 5.85
N ASP A 163 23.08 4.62 5.22
CA ASP A 163 22.37 5.84 5.61
C ASP A 163 20.98 5.93 4.98
N GLY A 164 20.60 4.96 4.14
CA GLY A 164 19.28 4.84 3.55
C GLY A 164 18.39 3.84 4.28
N TYR A 165 17.09 3.93 4.02
CA TYR A 165 16.12 2.87 4.31
C TYR A 165 15.01 2.86 3.26
N ILE A 166 14.35 1.72 3.12
CA ILE A 166 13.14 1.59 2.30
C ILE A 166 12.00 2.22 3.10
N GLU A 167 11.54 3.39 2.67
CA GLU A 167 10.42 4.07 3.33
C GLU A 167 9.09 3.48 2.88
N ARG A 168 8.97 3.12 1.59
CA ARG A 168 7.69 2.74 1.02
C ARG A 168 7.81 1.79 -0.16
N ILE A 169 6.82 0.93 -0.31
CA ILE A 169 6.51 0.18 -1.52
C ILE A 169 5.07 0.51 -1.90
N ASP A 170 4.84 0.88 -3.16
CA ASP A 170 3.52 1.15 -3.72
C ASP A 170 3.28 0.23 -4.91
N ILE A 171 2.19 -0.54 -4.91
CA ILE A 171 1.77 -1.41 -6.01
C ILE A 171 0.38 -0.98 -6.46
N SER A 172 0.24 -0.60 -7.73
CA SER A 172 -1.04 -0.22 -8.33
C SER A 172 -0.99 -0.25 -9.86
N ARG A 173 -2.16 -0.21 -10.50
CA ARG A 173 -2.26 -0.01 -11.95
C ARG A 173 -2.20 1.48 -12.29
N GLU A 174 -1.30 1.85 -13.20
CA GLU A 174 -1.22 3.23 -13.71
C GLU A 174 -2.28 3.49 -14.78
N GLN A 175 -3.24 4.35 -14.48
CA GLN A 175 -4.33 4.71 -15.40
C GLN A 175 -3.83 5.36 -16.70
N HIS A 176 -2.78 6.17 -16.62
CA HIS A 176 -2.23 6.89 -17.78
C HIS A 176 -1.32 6.04 -18.66
N ASN A 177 -1.05 4.79 -18.27
CA ASN A 177 -0.16 3.89 -18.99
C ASN A 177 -0.85 2.54 -19.23
N ASN A 178 -2.02 2.58 -19.87
CA ASN A 178 -2.82 1.40 -20.25
C ASN A 178 -3.14 0.46 -19.07
N ASN A 179 -3.40 1.00 -17.87
CA ASN A 179 -3.67 0.23 -16.65
C ASN A 179 -2.58 -0.81 -16.34
N LYS A 180 -1.33 -0.51 -16.73
CA LYS A 180 -0.19 -1.38 -16.47
C LYS A 180 0.08 -1.43 -14.97
N LEU A 181 0.14 -2.65 -14.43
CA LEU A 181 0.51 -2.90 -13.04
C LEU A 181 1.98 -2.51 -12.83
N ARG A 182 2.26 -1.77 -11.76
CA ARG A 182 3.62 -1.35 -11.40
C ARG A 182 3.81 -1.44 -9.91
N ALA A 183 5.05 -1.75 -9.53
CA ALA A 183 5.54 -1.61 -8.17
C ALA A 183 6.63 -0.53 -8.12
N ASN A 184 6.56 0.34 -7.12
CA ASN A 184 7.49 1.44 -6.90
C ASN A 184 8.07 1.37 -5.49
N ILE A 185 9.34 1.72 -5.37
CA ILE A 185 10.08 1.77 -4.11
C ILE A 185 10.46 3.23 -3.85
N LYS A 186 10.16 3.70 -2.64
CA LYS A 186 10.71 4.96 -2.11
C LYS A 186 11.85 4.64 -1.15
N VAL A 187 13.01 5.21 -1.43
CA VAL A 187 14.18 5.16 -0.56
C VAL A 187 14.40 6.53 0.05
N THR A 188 14.62 6.59 1.36
CA THR A 188 14.81 7.86 2.07
C THR A 188 16.10 7.82 2.89
N ASN A 189 16.80 8.95 2.92
CA ASN A 189 18.00 9.11 3.74
C ASN A 189 17.61 9.34 5.21
N LYS A 190 18.32 8.69 6.13
CA LYS A 190 18.09 8.79 7.58
C LYS A 190 18.30 10.21 8.13
N SER A 191 19.17 11.02 7.50
CA SER A 191 19.46 12.39 7.92
C SER A 191 18.36 13.39 7.55
N SER A 192 17.56 13.10 6.51
CA SER A 192 16.49 14.00 6.08
C SER A 192 15.41 13.28 5.27
N ARG A 193 14.15 13.47 5.69
CA ARG A 193 12.97 12.98 4.95
C ARG A 193 12.80 13.63 3.57
N THR A 194 13.40 14.78 3.33
CA THR A 194 13.34 15.46 2.01
C THR A 194 14.33 14.86 1.01
N LEU A 195 15.34 14.12 1.50
CA LEU A 195 16.29 13.40 0.67
C LEU A 195 15.74 12.01 0.39
N ASN A 196 14.92 11.92 -0.65
CA ASN A 196 14.32 10.66 -1.09
C ASN A 196 14.47 10.47 -2.60
N LYS A 197 14.45 9.20 -3.01
CA LYS A 197 14.50 8.77 -4.41
C LYS A 197 13.47 7.68 -4.64
N TYR A 198 12.97 7.62 -5.87
CA TYR A 198 11.94 6.68 -6.29
C TYR A 198 12.48 5.78 -7.40
N TYR A 199 12.20 4.49 -7.28
CA TYR A 199 12.58 3.48 -8.26
C TYR A 199 11.35 2.66 -8.64
N GLN A 200 11.21 2.38 -9.92
CA GLN A 200 10.21 1.45 -10.41
C GLN A 200 10.83 0.06 -10.48
N ILE A 201 10.09 -0.99 -10.09
CA ILE A 201 10.48 -2.38 -10.32
C ILE A 201 10.12 -2.76 -11.76
N GLN A 202 10.98 -3.55 -12.42
CA GLN A 202 10.72 -4.15 -13.73
C GLN A 202 9.48 -5.05 -13.68
N GLU A 203 8.83 -5.26 -14.83
CA GLU A 203 7.57 -6.03 -14.89
C GLU A 203 7.69 -7.48 -14.43
N ASP A 204 8.88 -8.07 -14.53
CA ASP A 204 9.15 -9.42 -14.05
C ASP A 204 9.40 -9.47 -12.52
N GLY A 205 9.48 -8.31 -11.87
CA GLY A 205 9.75 -8.17 -10.44
C GLY A 205 11.20 -8.36 -10.04
N MET A 206 12.11 -8.66 -10.97
CA MET A 206 13.44 -9.18 -10.65
C MET A 206 14.43 -8.08 -10.28
N HIS A 207 14.32 -6.92 -10.93
CA HIS A 207 15.24 -5.80 -10.75
C HIS A 207 14.52 -4.45 -10.76
N ILE A 208 15.20 -3.41 -10.29
CA ILE A 208 14.74 -2.03 -10.51
C ILE A 208 15.08 -1.52 -11.91
N ILE A 209 14.28 -0.58 -12.40
CA ILE A 209 14.62 0.23 -13.59
C ILE A 209 15.60 1.32 -13.15
N LYS A 210 16.87 1.16 -13.51
CA LYS A 210 17.92 2.14 -13.28
C LYS A 210 17.79 3.27 -14.31
N LYS A 211 17.75 4.52 -13.84
CA LYS A 211 17.78 5.72 -14.68
C LYS A 211 19.19 6.23 -14.85
#